data_AF-A0AA39JC00-F1
#
_entry.id   AF-A0AA39JC00-F1
#
_cell.length_a   1.000
_cell.length_b   1.000
_cell.length_c   1.000
_cell.angle_alpha   90.00
_cell.angle_beta   90.00
_cell.angle_gamma   90.00
#
_symmetry.space_group_name_H-M   'P 1'
#
loop_
_entity.id
_entity.type
_entity.pdbx_description
1 polymer ?
#
loop_
_entity_poly.entity_id
_entity_poly.type
_entity_poly.pdbx_seq_one_letter_code
_entity_poly.pdbx_strand_id
1 'polypeptide(L)'
;MFADDLETGFRGMFSKAKFAEAIVKDHNSRQKQKDSEQKDLPKAPSSAIQNVRKRAILRDWPRDPKGPVMKSTPPGKFAGNNQPLWGATVLDFFRTMRMPDCPYLSTISTGSKLCAWMKEIGELEHAKDEIAWAEQEAEPEELFPCDMALILRDDDHRPPFIQKGFDEKFKIEAEFPPQRYVQFQNHLPLHLLPEKLIVHDPDDTLHVHPDNCRPAEERSIPRTYKLHLTQETQDAITKERARLTAAAKDKPREARIYTTASEEIRTGKVKEGPVIEATFAVFPRAPPTPLSTSEAHLYINSHDHLGEGHHSYVYRVAWEIPCSLVMKPSLCETCIQEALFKKLREEEPEAKIDETQPLDMQIEDLMIAIATKHGRQGKMWIEERMRPGEELEIVDGTGEPRKTIITEGGQDSRTCYEGPSRRVLVDVKWTTPGNFCQHEEIRNQAPTTFKVSVGAKLSVQNDGHLEREARNYQKFPEHFFQHWSGYNVIDPLHDPTPALAVVPQFYGYYVPEEGEAKEGEYLSPIMLLEDCGAPVNVDELDLDDRHECASLLFRMHCEGWLHNSFFPRNILMQHGDMTDWPIFRKKEDRRFRLIDFGRSQYFPPGESRRNFGNSRAVEEMECQKMFKIINVLA
;
A
#
# COMPACT_ATOMS: atom_id res chain seq x y z
N MET A 1 9.53 -19.28 -5.46
CA MET A 1 10.17 -19.54 -6.77
C MET A 1 9.99 -18.37 -7.74
N PHE A 2 8.84 -17.67 -7.82
CA PHE A 2 8.75 -16.45 -8.63
C PHE A 2 9.54 -15.23 -8.11
N ALA A 3 9.95 -15.22 -6.83
CA ALA A 3 10.75 -14.13 -6.26
C ALA A 3 12.22 -14.17 -6.71
N ASP A 4 12.83 -15.36 -6.80
CA ASP A 4 14.25 -15.49 -7.13
C ASP A 4 14.54 -15.20 -8.62
N ASP A 5 13.61 -15.52 -9.53
CA ASP A 5 13.76 -15.19 -10.96
C ASP A 5 13.52 -13.69 -11.24
N LEU A 6 12.60 -13.05 -10.51
CA LEU A 6 12.45 -11.59 -10.53
C LEU A 6 13.66 -10.90 -9.91
N GLU A 7 14.20 -11.41 -8.80
CA GLU A 7 15.38 -10.86 -8.12
C GLU A 7 16.65 -11.02 -8.98
N THR A 8 16.79 -12.14 -9.71
CA THR A 8 17.91 -12.37 -10.63
C THR A 8 17.77 -11.54 -11.92
N GLY A 9 16.54 -11.38 -12.44
CA GLY A 9 16.23 -10.46 -13.53
C GLY A 9 16.49 -9.00 -13.19
N PHE A 10 16.12 -8.56 -11.97
CA PHE A 10 16.39 -7.21 -11.46
C PHE A 10 17.88 -6.98 -11.14
N ARG A 11 18.57 -7.93 -10.49
CA ARG A 11 20.04 -7.85 -10.29
C ARG A 11 20.79 -7.79 -11.62
N GLY A 12 20.30 -8.48 -12.65
CA GLY A 12 20.82 -8.37 -14.02
C GLY A 12 20.61 -6.99 -14.66
N MET A 13 19.49 -6.32 -14.39
CA MET A 13 19.18 -4.98 -14.89
C MET A 13 20.01 -3.87 -14.24
N PHE A 14 20.32 -3.98 -12.94
CA PHE A 14 21.05 -2.93 -12.20
C PHE A 14 22.55 -3.17 -12.04
N SER A 15 23.05 -4.40 -12.26
CA SER A 15 24.50 -4.70 -12.19
C SER A 15 25.36 -4.04 -13.27
N LYS A 16 24.74 -3.44 -14.30
CA LYS A 16 25.44 -2.59 -15.27
C LYS A 16 25.09 -1.13 -14.98
N ALA A 17 25.95 -0.44 -14.22
CA ALA A 17 25.85 1.00 -13.97
C ALA A 17 25.63 1.84 -15.26
N LYS A 18 26.12 1.34 -16.41
CA LYS A 18 25.89 1.93 -17.74
C LYS A 18 24.44 1.87 -18.22
N PHE A 19 23.63 0.91 -17.79
CA PHE A 19 22.24 0.76 -18.20
C PHE A 19 21.31 1.70 -17.43
N ALA A 20 21.47 1.83 -16.11
CA ALA A 20 20.77 2.83 -15.33
C ALA A 20 21.13 4.26 -15.78
N GLU A 21 22.41 4.54 -16.04
CA GLU A 21 22.82 5.80 -16.68
C GLU A 21 22.21 6.00 -18.07
N ALA A 22 22.09 4.95 -18.87
CA ALA A 22 21.48 5.02 -20.20
C ALA A 22 19.97 5.27 -20.13
N ILE A 23 19.25 4.64 -19.19
CA ILE A 23 17.82 4.88 -18.96
C ILE A 23 17.59 6.32 -18.48
N VAL A 24 18.39 6.79 -17.52
CA VAL A 24 18.27 8.17 -17.02
C VAL A 24 18.63 9.18 -18.12
N LYS A 25 19.65 8.89 -18.95
CA LYS A 25 20.01 9.74 -20.10
C LYS A 25 18.94 9.72 -21.19
N ASP A 26 18.35 8.57 -21.51
CA ASP A 26 17.29 8.43 -22.52
C ASP A 26 15.97 9.04 -22.06
N HIS A 27 15.63 8.91 -20.77
CA HIS A 27 14.48 9.60 -20.19
C HIS A 27 14.67 11.13 -20.24
N ASN A 28 15.83 11.63 -19.81
CA ASN A 28 16.12 13.07 -19.85
C ASN A 28 16.24 13.62 -21.27
N SER A 29 16.74 12.84 -22.24
CA SER A 29 16.81 13.27 -23.64
C SER A 29 15.42 13.35 -24.26
N ARG A 30 14.55 12.35 -24.02
CA ARG A 30 13.15 12.36 -24.47
C ARG A 30 12.34 13.48 -23.83
N GLN A 31 12.57 13.78 -22.55
CA GLN A 31 11.94 14.90 -21.87
C GLN A 31 12.35 16.24 -22.49
N LYS A 32 13.66 16.46 -22.69
CA LYS A 32 14.19 17.66 -23.35
C LYS A 32 13.71 17.80 -24.80
N GLN A 33 13.57 16.69 -25.52
CA GLN A 33 13.08 16.69 -26.89
C GLN A 33 11.60 17.10 -26.94
N LYS A 34 10.75 16.58 -26.05
CA LYS A 34 9.36 17.02 -25.88
C LYS A 34 9.25 18.51 -25.52
N ASP A 35 10.07 18.98 -24.59
CA ASP A 35 10.07 20.39 -24.17
C ASP A 35 10.55 21.34 -25.28
N SER A 36 11.44 20.86 -26.17
CA SER A 36 11.91 21.62 -27.34
C SER A 36 10.91 21.62 -28.49
N GLU A 37 10.24 20.49 -28.77
CA GLU A 37 9.21 20.39 -29.81
C GLU A 37 7.95 21.20 -29.46
N GLN A 38 7.70 21.43 -28.16
CA GLN A 38 6.57 22.22 -27.69
C GLN A 38 6.80 23.75 -27.77
N LYS A 39 8.03 24.21 -27.98
CA LYS A 39 8.37 25.65 -28.07
C LYS A 39 8.24 26.26 -29.47
N ASP A 40 8.25 25.45 -30.52
CA ASP A 40 8.31 25.93 -31.92
C ASP A 40 7.04 25.71 -32.75
N LEU A 41 5.95 25.23 -32.14
CA LEU A 41 4.65 25.12 -32.81
C LEU A 41 3.85 26.43 -32.69
N PRO A 42 3.34 27.00 -33.80
CA PRO A 42 2.42 28.13 -33.75
C PRO A 42 1.23 27.77 -32.86
N LYS A 43 0.91 28.61 -31.87
CA LYS A 43 -0.30 28.49 -31.05
C LYS A 43 -1.53 28.53 -31.95
N ALA A 44 -1.96 27.36 -32.41
CA ALA A 44 -3.27 27.17 -33.01
C ALA A 44 -4.32 27.60 -31.96
N PRO A 45 -5.43 28.23 -32.39
CA PRO A 45 -6.52 28.56 -31.47
C PRO A 45 -6.97 27.29 -30.76
N SER A 46 -6.82 27.30 -29.43
CA SER A 46 -7.25 26.28 -28.49
C SER A 46 -8.72 25.93 -28.75
N SER A 47 -8.96 24.88 -29.52
CA SER A 47 -10.24 24.20 -29.53
C SER A 47 -10.34 23.46 -28.20
N ALA A 48 -11.01 24.12 -27.26
CA ALA A 48 -11.25 23.69 -25.89
C ALA A 48 -12.20 22.48 -25.83
N ILE A 49 -11.83 21.39 -26.47
CA ILE A 49 -12.28 20.06 -26.07
C ILE A 49 -11.14 19.54 -25.21
N GLN A 50 -11.10 20.00 -23.95
CA GLN A 50 -10.33 19.32 -22.92
C GLN A 50 -10.71 17.84 -23.00
N ASN A 51 -9.73 16.94 -23.06
CA ASN A 51 -9.96 15.50 -23.00
C ASN A 51 -10.79 15.20 -21.74
N VAL A 52 -12.10 15.04 -21.90
CA VAL A 52 -13.00 14.72 -20.79
C VAL A 52 -12.86 13.23 -20.52
N ARG A 53 -11.83 12.86 -19.76
CA ARG A 53 -11.77 11.51 -19.19
C ARG A 53 -12.95 11.38 -18.23
N LYS A 54 -13.85 10.45 -18.54
CA LYS A 54 -15.04 10.17 -17.74
C LYS A 54 -15.23 8.66 -17.62
N ARG A 55 -15.17 8.15 -16.40
CA ARG A 55 -15.69 6.83 -16.04
C ARG A 55 -17.22 6.89 -16.07
N ALA A 56 -17.83 5.93 -16.74
CA ALA A 56 -19.27 5.84 -16.86
C ALA A 56 -19.70 4.37 -16.82
N ILE A 57 -20.88 4.14 -16.28
CA ILE A 57 -21.52 2.82 -16.31
C ILE A 57 -22.22 2.68 -17.66
N LEU A 58 -21.70 1.76 -18.49
CA LEU A 58 -22.14 1.57 -19.86
C LEU A 58 -22.95 0.28 -20.09
N ARG A 59 -23.03 -0.59 -19.07
CA ARG A 59 -23.69 -1.89 -19.18
C ARG A 59 -25.04 -1.88 -18.51
N ASP A 60 -25.99 -2.55 -19.14
CA ASP A 60 -27.27 -2.91 -18.55
C ASP A 60 -27.22 -4.40 -18.17
N TRP A 61 -27.80 -4.74 -17.03
CA TRP A 61 -28.01 -6.12 -16.64
C TRP A 61 -29.40 -6.56 -17.13
N PRO A 62 -29.49 -7.47 -18.11
CA PRO A 62 -30.76 -7.91 -18.65
C PRO A 62 -31.57 -8.69 -17.61
N ARG A 63 -32.90 -8.50 -17.63
CA ARG A 63 -33.85 -9.13 -16.70
C ARG A 63 -34.92 -9.87 -17.48
N ASP A 64 -35.53 -10.89 -16.86
CA ASP A 64 -36.77 -11.45 -17.40
C ASP A 64 -37.87 -10.37 -17.36
N PRO A 65 -38.53 -10.03 -18.49
CA PRO A 65 -39.67 -9.11 -18.51
C PRO A 65 -40.83 -9.52 -17.59
N LYS A 66 -40.91 -10.80 -17.21
CA LYS A 66 -41.89 -11.35 -16.26
C LYS A 66 -41.28 -11.67 -14.89
N GLY A 67 -40.03 -11.31 -14.68
CA GLY A 67 -39.27 -11.57 -13.46
C GLY A 67 -39.82 -10.82 -12.24
N PRO A 68 -39.56 -11.31 -11.02
CA PRO A 68 -40.00 -10.64 -9.80
C PRO A 68 -39.33 -9.27 -9.60
N VAL A 69 -40.04 -8.43 -8.84
CA VAL A 69 -39.53 -7.14 -8.36
C VAL A 69 -38.34 -7.35 -7.42
N MET A 70 -37.24 -6.68 -7.72
CA MET A 70 -36.02 -6.69 -6.90
C MET A 70 -36.21 -5.76 -5.69
N LYS A 71 -36.52 -6.33 -4.52
CA LYS A 71 -36.74 -5.58 -3.27
C LYS A 71 -35.44 -5.36 -2.50
N SER A 72 -34.78 -6.45 -2.13
CA SER A 72 -33.49 -6.46 -1.47
C SER A 72 -32.59 -7.40 -2.23
N THR A 73 -31.42 -6.94 -2.61
CA THR A 73 -30.40 -7.77 -3.24
C THR A 73 -29.50 -8.36 -2.16
N PRO A 74 -29.05 -9.61 -2.29
CA PRO A 74 -27.99 -10.20 -1.48
C PRO A 74 -26.75 -9.30 -1.44
N PRO A 75 -25.86 -9.45 -0.44
CA PRO A 75 -24.56 -8.81 -0.50
C PRO A 75 -23.77 -9.32 -1.71
N GLY A 76 -23.14 -8.41 -2.44
CA GLY A 76 -22.15 -8.75 -3.46
C GLY A 76 -20.75 -8.84 -2.85
N LYS A 77 -19.72 -8.81 -3.68
CA LYS A 77 -18.36 -8.57 -3.23
C LYS A 77 -18.26 -7.13 -2.71
N PHE A 78 -17.48 -6.92 -1.67
CA PHE A 78 -17.21 -5.59 -1.12
C PHE A 78 -15.78 -5.57 -0.57
N ALA A 79 -15.07 -4.47 -0.82
CA ALA A 79 -13.77 -4.23 -0.21
C ALA A 79 -13.90 -4.01 1.30
N GLY A 80 -12.79 -4.05 2.04
CA GLY A 80 -12.77 -3.81 3.50
C GLY A 80 -13.28 -2.42 3.94
N ASN A 81 -13.57 -1.54 2.98
CA ASN A 81 -14.16 -0.21 3.17
C ASN A 81 -15.69 -0.19 3.36
N ASN A 82 -16.31 -1.37 3.50
CA ASN A 82 -17.74 -1.55 3.78
C ASN A 82 -18.69 -0.87 2.76
N GLN A 83 -18.19 -0.55 1.56
CA GLN A 83 -19.02 0.05 0.51
C GLN A 83 -19.76 -1.07 -0.26
N PRO A 84 -21.09 -0.99 -0.38
CA PRO A 84 -21.91 -2.10 -0.87
C PRO A 84 -21.88 -2.27 -2.40
N LEU A 85 -21.29 -1.30 -3.12
CA LEU A 85 -21.18 -1.27 -4.57
C LEU A 85 -19.71 -1.21 -4.96
N TRP A 86 -19.03 -2.35 -4.84
CA TRP A 86 -17.66 -2.54 -5.32
C TRP A 86 -17.63 -3.33 -6.63
N GLY A 87 -16.71 -2.96 -7.52
CA GLY A 87 -16.44 -3.70 -8.74
C GLY A 87 -14.95 -3.72 -9.06
N ALA A 88 -14.42 -4.85 -9.53
CA ALA A 88 -12.99 -5.00 -9.87
C ALA A 88 -12.55 -3.99 -10.95
N THR A 89 -13.43 -3.69 -11.89
CA THR A 89 -13.27 -2.73 -12.98
C THR A 89 -14.53 -1.88 -13.14
N VAL A 90 -14.46 -0.84 -13.97
CA VAL A 90 -15.65 -0.03 -14.31
C VAL A 90 -16.72 -0.83 -15.08
N LEU A 91 -16.36 -1.98 -15.67
CA LEU A 91 -17.27 -2.85 -16.42
C LEU A 91 -18.08 -3.81 -15.54
N ASP A 92 -17.77 -3.85 -14.24
CA ASP A 92 -18.48 -4.66 -13.25
C ASP A 92 -19.69 -3.94 -12.65
N PHE A 93 -19.96 -2.71 -13.12
CA PHE A 93 -21.12 -1.93 -12.75
C PHE A 93 -22.18 -2.02 -13.84
N PHE A 94 -23.43 -2.16 -13.40
CA PHE A 94 -24.56 -2.33 -14.29
C PHE A 94 -25.70 -1.42 -13.86
N ARG A 95 -26.40 -0.89 -14.85
CA ARG A 95 -27.78 -0.42 -14.67
C ARG A 95 -28.70 -1.63 -14.73
N THR A 96 -29.68 -1.71 -13.84
CA THR A 96 -30.63 -2.82 -13.85
C THR A 96 -32.04 -2.33 -13.54
N MET A 97 -33.01 -2.98 -14.17
CA MET A 97 -34.42 -2.73 -13.93
C MET A 97 -34.88 -3.41 -12.64
N ARG A 98 -35.23 -2.63 -11.62
CA ARG A 98 -35.75 -3.18 -10.34
C ARG A 98 -37.11 -3.82 -10.53
N MET A 99 -37.93 -3.22 -11.39
CA MET A 99 -39.21 -3.76 -11.85
C MET A 99 -39.14 -3.86 -13.38
N PRO A 100 -39.16 -5.08 -13.97
CA PRO A 100 -39.00 -5.24 -15.41
C PRO A 100 -40.05 -4.50 -16.26
N ASP A 101 -41.25 -4.33 -15.71
CA ASP A 101 -42.38 -3.62 -16.34
C ASP A 101 -42.35 -2.10 -16.16
N CYS A 102 -41.40 -1.55 -15.40
CA CYS A 102 -41.27 -0.12 -15.14
C CYS A 102 -39.87 0.41 -15.53
N PRO A 103 -39.62 0.70 -16.83
CA PRO A 103 -38.34 1.20 -17.38
C PRO A 103 -37.68 2.36 -16.64
N TYR A 104 -38.47 3.16 -15.91
CA TYR A 104 -37.99 4.32 -15.17
C TYR A 104 -37.42 3.98 -13.78
N LEU A 105 -37.59 2.75 -13.29
CA LEU A 105 -37.02 2.27 -12.02
C LEU A 105 -35.72 1.50 -12.26
N SER A 106 -34.80 2.16 -12.95
CA SER A 106 -33.43 1.68 -13.13
C SER A 106 -32.56 2.08 -11.94
N THR A 107 -31.74 1.16 -11.44
CA THR A 107 -30.78 1.40 -10.36
C THR A 107 -29.39 0.93 -10.77
N ILE A 108 -28.36 1.49 -10.15
CA ILE A 108 -26.99 1.00 -10.27
C ILE A 108 -26.77 -0.17 -9.31
N SER A 109 -26.13 -1.23 -9.80
CA SER A 109 -25.67 -2.35 -8.98
C SER A 109 -24.37 -2.93 -9.55
N THR A 110 -23.82 -3.94 -8.89
CA THR A 110 -22.57 -4.59 -9.28
C THR A 110 -22.82 -6.00 -9.79
N GLY A 111 -21.91 -6.50 -10.63
CA GLY A 111 -22.00 -7.82 -11.24
C GLY A 111 -22.17 -8.92 -10.19
N SER A 112 -21.29 -9.00 -9.20
CA SER A 112 -21.40 -9.97 -8.10
C SER A 112 -22.74 -9.92 -7.36
N LYS A 113 -23.28 -8.73 -7.10
CA LYS A 113 -24.56 -8.54 -6.40
C LYS A 113 -25.75 -9.01 -7.22
N LEU A 114 -25.76 -8.66 -8.50
CA LEU A 114 -26.81 -9.06 -9.44
C LEU A 114 -26.75 -10.55 -9.75
N CYS A 115 -25.55 -11.10 -9.94
CA CYS A 115 -25.32 -12.53 -10.10
C CYS A 115 -25.90 -13.33 -8.93
N ALA A 116 -25.61 -12.92 -7.69
CA ALA A 116 -26.15 -13.55 -6.49
C ALA A 116 -27.70 -13.51 -6.48
N TRP A 117 -28.29 -12.36 -6.81
CA TRP A 117 -29.75 -12.22 -6.89
C TRP A 117 -30.37 -13.08 -7.99
N MET A 118 -29.81 -13.09 -9.21
CA MET A 118 -30.36 -13.87 -10.32
C MET A 118 -30.34 -15.38 -10.04
N LYS A 119 -29.29 -15.86 -9.38
CA LYS A 119 -29.21 -17.25 -8.91
C LYS A 119 -30.27 -17.58 -7.87
N GLU A 120 -30.54 -16.67 -6.94
CA GLU A 120 -31.56 -16.86 -5.91
C GLU A 120 -32.98 -16.99 -6.51
N ILE A 121 -33.31 -16.18 -7.52
CA ILE A 121 -34.65 -16.17 -8.12
C ILE A 121 -34.80 -17.08 -9.35
N GLY A 122 -33.70 -17.69 -9.83
CA GLY A 122 -33.70 -18.58 -11.00
C GLY A 122 -33.73 -17.87 -12.36
N GLU A 123 -33.43 -16.56 -12.43
CA GLU A 123 -33.33 -15.80 -13.69
C GLU A 123 -31.96 -15.99 -14.37
N LEU A 124 -31.62 -17.23 -14.74
CA LEU A 124 -30.28 -17.55 -15.26
C LEU A 124 -30.15 -17.32 -16.78
N GLU A 125 -31.25 -17.44 -17.52
CA GLU A 125 -31.19 -17.50 -18.98
C GLU A 125 -31.08 -16.13 -19.66
N HIS A 126 -31.55 -15.07 -19.00
CA HIS A 126 -31.61 -13.73 -19.59
C HIS A 126 -30.30 -12.95 -19.47
N ALA A 127 -29.44 -13.32 -18.52
CA ALA A 127 -28.19 -12.63 -18.19
C ALA A 127 -27.00 -13.61 -18.14
N LYS A 128 -26.98 -14.63 -19.00
CA LYS A 128 -25.97 -15.70 -18.97
C LYS A 128 -24.54 -15.15 -19.02
N ASP A 129 -24.32 -14.20 -19.93
CA ASP A 129 -23.00 -13.64 -20.17
C ASP A 129 -22.58 -12.74 -19.00
N GLU A 130 -23.49 -11.94 -18.45
CA GLU A 130 -23.23 -11.11 -17.28
C GLU A 130 -23.02 -11.94 -16.01
N ILE A 131 -23.74 -13.07 -15.86
CA ILE A 131 -23.53 -14.02 -14.76
C ILE A 131 -22.13 -14.63 -14.86
N ALA A 132 -21.75 -15.13 -16.05
CA ALA A 132 -20.42 -15.71 -16.26
C ALA A 132 -19.31 -14.68 -16.01
N TRP A 133 -19.49 -13.44 -16.48
CA TRP A 133 -18.58 -12.33 -16.20
C TRP A 133 -18.46 -12.04 -14.70
N ALA A 134 -19.58 -11.92 -14.00
CA ALA A 134 -19.61 -11.65 -12.56
C ALA A 134 -19.02 -12.79 -11.70
N GLU A 135 -19.07 -14.03 -12.18
CA GLU A 135 -18.41 -15.17 -11.54
C GLU A 135 -16.88 -15.12 -11.67
N GLN A 136 -16.37 -14.49 -12.73
CA GLN A 136 -14.95 -14.30 -13.00
C GLN A 136 -14.39 -12.98 -12.42
N GLU A 137 -15.27 -12.11 -11.91
CA GLU A 137 -14.88 -10.86 -11.24
C GLU A 137 -13.80 -11.14 -10.17
N ALA A 138 -12.73 -10.35 -10.15
CA ALA A 138 -11.67 -10.52 -9.15
C ALA A 138 -12.21 -10.33 -7.71
N GLU A 139 -11.48 -10.84 -6.72
CA GLU A 139 -11.75 -10.49 -5.33
C GLU A 139 -11.14 -9.12 -5.00
N PRO A 140 -11.73 -8.34 -4.08
CA PRO A 140 -11.12 -7.11 -3.61
C PRO A 140 -9.82 -7.43 -2.85
N GLU A 141 -8.73 -6.79 -3.27
CA GLU A 141 -7.41 -6.92 -2.66
C GLU A 141 -6.97 -5.58 -2.06
N GLU A 142 -6.38 -5.64 -0.87
CA GLU A 142 -5.73 -4.46 -0.29
C GLU A 142 -4.42 -4.20 -1.04
N LEU A 143 -4.25 -2.96 -1.50
CA LEU A 143 -3.07 -2.47 -2.18
C LEU A 143 -2.13 -1.85 -1.15
N PHE A 144 -0.89 -2.32 -1.11
CA PHE A 144 0.13 -1.76 -0.23
C PHE A 144 1.01 -0.77 -1.00
N PRO A 145 1.50 0.31 -0.36
CA PRO A 145 2.55 1.11 -0.96
C PRO A 145 3.77 0.25 -1.29
N CYS A 146 4.62 0.75 -2.18
CA CYS A 146 5.89 0.15 -2.53
C CYS A 146 6.63 -0.33 -1.25
N ASP A 147 7.10 -1.57 -1.26
CA ASP A 147 7.67 -2.20 -0.08
C ASP A 147 8.95 -1.46 0.37
N MET A 148 8.84 -0.73 1.48
CA MET A 148 9.95 0.00 2.07
C MET A 148 11.12 -0.91 2.45
N ALA A 149 10.87 -2.18 2.79
CA ALA A 149 11.96 -3.12 3.04
C ALA A 149 12.76 -3.43 1.77
N LEU A 150 12.12 -3.46 0.60
CA LEU A 150 12.82 -3.59 -0.68
C LEU A 150 13.60 -2.31 -1.01
N ILE A 151 13.01 -1.13 -0.81
CA ILE A 151 13.69 0.16 -1.02
C ILE A 151 14.96 0.25 -0.17
N LEU A 152 14.87 -0.12 1.11
CA LEU A 152 16.02 -0.12 2.01
C LEU A 152 17.07 -1.16 1.62
N ARG A 153 16.66 -2.36 1.22
CA ARG A 153 17.60 -3.37 0.70
C ARG A 153 18.35 -2.84 -0.52
N ASP A 154 17.66 -2.22 -1.46
CA ASP A 154 18.32 -1.67 -2.65
C ASP A 154 19.26 -0.51 -2.31
N ASP A 155 18.94 0.28 -1.28
CA ASP A 155 19.82 1.33 -0.75
C ASP A 155 21.05 0.74 -0.03
N ASP A 156 20.89 -0.32 0.77
CA ASP A 156 21.98 -1.05 1.45
C ASP A 156 23.03 -1.57 0.45
N HIS A 157 22.59 -1.97 -0.75
CA HIS A 157 23.47 -2.51 -1.80
C HIS A 157 24.04 -1.43 -2.73
N ARG A 158 23.66 -0.16 -2.55
CA ARG A 158 24.11 0.93 -3.41
C ARG A 158 25.62 1.16 -3.18
N PRO A 159 26.45 1.12 -4.23
CA PRO A 159 27.87 1.40 -4.08
C PRO A 159 28.12 2.80 -3.50
N PRO A 160 29.09 2.99 -2.59
CA PRO A 160 29.33 4.27 -1.91
C PRO A 160 29.55 5.47 -2.85
N PHE A 161 30.12 5.24 -4.04
CA PHE A 161 30.34 6.28 -5.03
C PHE A 161 29.04 6.76 -5.71
N ILE A 162 28.04 5.89 -5.83
CA ILE A 162 26.71 6.28 -6.33
C ILE A 162 25.98 7.07 -5.24
N GLN A 163 26.05 6.63 -3.99
CA GLN A 163 25.44 7.35 -2.86
C GLN A 163 26.02 8.76 -2.72
N LYS A 164 27.35 8.90 -2.77
CA LYS A 164 28.02 10.21 -2.78
C LYS A 164 27.63 11.07 -3.98
N GLY A 165 27.46 10.46 -5.16
CA GLY A 165 26.99 11.16 -6.36
C GLY A 165 25.56 11.66 -6.24
N PHE A 166 24.65 10.90 -5.61
CA PHE A 166 23.30 11.37 -5.30
C PHE A 166 23.34 12.51 -4.27
N ASP A 167 24.07 12.35 -3.17
CA ASP A 167 24.21 13.39 -2.13
C ASP A 167 24.84 14.69 -2.63
N GLU A 168 25.83 14.61 -3.53
CA GLU A 168 26.47 15.77 -4.14
C GLU A 168 25.60 16.40 -5.24
N LYS A 169 24.91 15.60 -6.06
CA LYS A 169 24.00 16.11 -7.10
C LYS A 169 22.79 16.82 -6.50
N PHE A 170 22.23 16.29 -5.40
CA PHE A 170 21.17 16.94 -4.64
C PHE A 170 21.62 18.19 -3.87
N LYS A 171 22.93 18.45 -3.76
CA LYS A 171 23.44 19.75 -3.27
C LYS A 171 23.54 20.81 -4.38
N ILE A 172 23.51 20.43 -5.66
CA ILE A 172 23.92 21.30 -6.77
C ILE A 172 22.75 21.87 -7.58
N GLU A 173 21.56 21.25 -7.61
CA GLU A 173 20.41 21.75 -8.39
C GLU A 173 19.34 22.38 -7.48
N ALA A 174 19.33 23.71 -7.40
CA ALA A 174 18.45 24.54 -6.57
C ALA A 174 17.01 24.76 -7.10
N GLU A 175 16.62 24.15 -8.23
CA GLU A 175 15.33 24.42 -8.89
C GLU A 175 14.22 23.40 -8.57
N PHE A 176 14.54 22.29 -7.91
CA PHE A 176 13.57 21.42 -7.24
C PHE A 176 14.09 21.23 -5.82
N PRO A 177 13.32 21.46 -4.74
CA PRO A 177 13.77 21.01 -3.43
C PRO A 177 13.89 19.49 -3.55
N PRO A 178 15.11 18.93 -3.57
CA PRO A 178 15.25 17.51 -3.76
C PRO A 178 14.55 16.87 -2.57
N GLN A 179 13.52 16.05 -2.80
CA GLN A 179 12.99 15.20 -1.75
C GLN A 179 14.17 14.33 -1.28
N ARG A 180 14.82 14.81 -0.22
CA ARG A 180 16.07 14.26 0.32
C ARG A 180 15.88 12.82 0.81
N TYR A 181 14.63 12.48 1.12
CA TYR A 181 14.20 11.18 1.61
C TYR A 181 12.96 10.72 0.88
N VAL A 182 12.82 9.39 0.75
CA VAL A 182 11.63 8.76 0.18
C VAL A 182 10.42 9.08 1.06
N GLN A 183 9.28 9.36 0.44
CA GLN A 183 8.02 9.56 1.16
C GLN A 183 7.60 8.29 1.89
N PHE A 184 7.27 8.41 3.17
CA PHE A 184 6.70 7.29 3.92
C PHE A 184 5.20 7.26 3.71
N GLN A 185 4.71 6.12 3.21
CA GLN A 185 3.28 5.92 2.93
C GLN A 185 2.75 4.61 3.56
N ASN A 186 3.61 3.85 4.21
CA ASN A 186 3.22 2.62 4.89
C ASN A 186 2.35 2.96 6.09
N HIS A 187 1.28 2.20 6.26
CA HIS A 187 0.46 2.25 7.46
C HIS A 187 1.27 1.70 8.65
N LEU A 188 1.31 2.45 9.75
CA LEU A 188 1.88 2.00 11.01
C LEU A 188 0.76 1.76 12.03
N PRO A 189 0.58 0.53 12.53
CA PRO A 189 -0.34 0.25 13.61
C PRO A 189 -0.08 1.16 14.82
N LEU A 190 -1.15 1.62 15.47
CA LEU A 190 -1.05 2.57 16.59
C LEU A 190 -0.14 2.07 17.73
N HIS A 191 -0.07 0.75 17.97
CA HIS A 191 0.79 0.17 19.00
C HIS A 191 2.29 0.23 18.67
N LEU A 192 2.66 0.47 17.40
CA LEU A 192 4.04 0.59 16.91
C LEU A 192 4.50 2.04 16.74
N LEU A 193 3.61 3.02 16.93
CA LEU A 193 4.01 4.42 16.91
C LEU A 193 5.09 4.67 17.99
N PRO A 194 6.14 5.45 17.70
CA PRO A 194 7.15 5.80 18.68
C PRO A 194 6.54 6.43 19.92
N GLU A 195 6.88 5.92 21.10
CA GLU A 195 6.41 6.43 22.39
C GLU A 195 7.03 7.81 22.70
N LYS A 196 8.27 8.03 22.23
CA LYS A 196 9.00 9.30 22.31
C LYS A 196 9.47 9.78 20.94
N LEU A 197 9.54 11.09 20.79
CA LEU A 197 10.07 11.76 19.61
C LEU A 197 11.14 12.77 20.02
N ILE A 198 12.37 12.58 19.52
CA ILE A 198 13.50 13.48 19.73
C ILE A 198 13.56 14.46 18.56
N VAL A 199 13.19 15.71 18.80
CA VAL A 199 12.99 16.73 17.77
C VAL A 199 14.20 17.64 17.66
N HIS A 200 14.83 17.63 16.49
CA HIS A 200 15.96 18.46 16.10
C HIS A 200 15.41 19.66 15.30
N ASP A 201 15.41 20.83 15.91
CA ASP A 201 14.81 22.06 15.38
C ASP A 201 15.79 23.24 15.45
N PRO A 202 16.80 23.29 14.55
CA PRO A 202 17.83 24.34 14.56
C PRO A 202 17.27 25.74 14.23
N ASP A 203 16.09 25.81 13.61
CA ASP A 203 15.47 27.06 13.18
C ASP A 203 14.41 27.57 14.16
N ASP A 204 14.16 26.84 15.25
CA ASP A 204 13.19 27.17 16.29
C ASP A 204 11.74 27.30 15.79
N THR A 205 11.39 26.42 14.84
CA THR A 205 10.05 26.32 14.24
C THR A 205 8.97 25.93 15.24
N LEU A 206 9.31 25.23 16.32
CA LEU A 206 8.36 24.74 17.33
C LEU A 206 7.65 25.85 18.12
N HIS A 207 8.22 27.05 18.16
CA HIS A 207 7.59 28.21 18.81
C HIS A 207 6.49 28.84 17.96
N VAL A 208 6.46 28.53 16.66
CA VAL A 208 5.48 28.99 15.66
C VAL A 208 5.49 30.52 15.41
N HIS A 209 5.72 31.34 16.43
CA HIS A 209 5.85 32.78 16.35
C HIS A 209 7.31 33.25 16.46
N PRO A 210 7.77 34.15 15.57
CA PRO A 210 9.16 34.63 15.53
C PRO A 210 9.55 35.48 16.75
N ASP A 211 8.59 36.02 17.49
CA ASP A 211 8.86 36.87 18.66
C ASP A 211 9.43 36.09 19.85
N ASN A 212 9.37 34.76 19.82
CA ASN A 212 9.79 33.88 20.91
C ASN A 212 11.00 33.00 20.57
N CYS A 213 11.83 33.41 19.58
CA CYS A 213 12.98 32.62 19.20
C CYS A 213 14.02 32.49 20.32
N ARG A 214 14.46 31.25 20.58
CA ARG A 214 15.60 30.93 21.45
C ARG A 214 16.91 31.55 20.95
N PRO A 215 17.86 31.82 21.86
CA PRO A 215 19.25 32.11 21.50
C PRO A 215 19.81 31.03 20.58
N ALA A 216 20.65 31.41 19.62
CA ALA A 216 21.16 30.48 18.60
C ALA A 216 21.89 29.27 19.22
N GLU A 217 22.53 29.45 20.37
CA GLU A 217 23.25 28.40 21.10
C GLU A 217 22.31 27.34 21.70
N GLU A 218 21.06 27.69 21.99
CA GLU A 218 20.05 26.77 22.54
C GLU A 218 19.30 25.99 21.44
N ARG A 219 19.31 26.49 20.19
CA ARG A 219 18.55 25.87 19.07
C ARG A 219 19.07 24.51 18.65
N SER A 220 20.35 24.22 18.87
CA SER A 220 20.94 22.90 18.57
C SER A 220 20.58 21.82 19.58
N ILE A 221 19.95 22.16 20.70
CA ILE A 221 19.55 21.20 21.73
C ILE A 221 18.23 20.55 21.30
N PRO A 222 18.20 19.21 21.09
CA PRO A 222 16.98 18.51 20.74
C PRO A 222 15.95 18.58 21.87
N ARG A 223 14.67 18.57 21.50
CA ARG A 223 13.52 18.58 22.41
C ARG A 223 12.87 17.19 22.46
N THR A 224 12.40 16.77 23.62
CA THR A 224 11.71 15.49 23.79
C THR A 224 10.19 15.68 23.79
N TYR A 225 9.51 14.90 22.96
CA TYR A 225 8.06 14.86 22.93
C TYR A 225 7.56 13.44 23.23
N LYS A 226 6.39 13.34 23.86
CA LYS A 226 5.72 12.07 24.17
C LYS A 226 4.49 11.88 23.30
N LEU A 227 4.27 10.65 22.86
CA LEU A 227 3.06 10.25 22.13
C LEU A 227 1.83 10.45 23.03
N HIS A 228 0.83 11.17 22.51
CA HIS A 228 -0.42 11.44 23.20
C HIS A 228 -1.57 10.68 22.56
N LEU A 229 -2.13 9.74 23.32
CA LEU A 229 -3.20 8.85 22.92
C LEU A 229 -4.43 9.05 23.79
N THR A 230 -5.62 8.87 23.22
CA THR A 230 -6.85 8.80 24.02
C THR A 230 -6.88 7.54 24.88
N GLN A 231 -7.63 7.56 25.99
CA GLN A 231 -7.75 6.38 26.85
C GLN A 231 -8.27 5.15 26.09
N GLU A 232 -9.29 5.35 25.25
CA GLU A 232 -9.85 4.31 24.39
C GLU A 232 -8.78 3.68 23.49
N THR A 233 -7.93 4.51 22.89
CA THR A 233 -6.79 4.07 22.06
C THR A 233 -5.77 3.29 22.88
N GLN A 234 -5.42 3.75 24.09
CA GLN A 234 -4.47 3.06 24.96
C GLN A 234 -4.98 1.68 25.38
N ASP A 235 -6.26 1.58 25.70
CA ASP A 235 -6.92 0.32 26.06
C ASP A 235 -6.91 -0.66 24.88
N ALA A 236 -7.22 -0.16 23.67
CA ALA A 236 -7.17 -0.93 22.43
C ALA A 236 -5.75 -1.43 22.11
N ILE A 237 -4.73 -0.57 22.25
CA ILE A 237 -3.32 -0.94 22.08
C ILE A 237 -2.91 -2.01 23.10
N THR A 238 -3.30 -1.86 24.36
CA THR A 238 -2.98 -2.84 25.42
C THR A 238 -3.58 -4.20 25.08
N LYS A 239 -4.84 -4.23 24.66
CA LYS A 239 -5.53 -5.45 24.21
C LYS A 239 -4.83 -6.08 23.00
N GLU A 240 -4.42 -5.26 22.03
CA GLU A 240 -3.76 -5.73 20.82
C GLU A 240 -2.36 -6.29 21.11
N ARG A 241 -1.55 -5.60 21.92
CA ARG A 241 -0.24 -6.10 22.37
C ARG A 241 -0.38 -7.44 23.10
N ALA A 242 -1.41 -7.59 23.93
CA ALA A 242 -1.71 -8.86 24.61
C ALA A 242 -2.09 -9.97 23.61
N ARG A 243 -2.93 -9.66 22.61
CA ARG A 243 -3.31 -10.58 21.53
C ARG A 243 -2.11 -11.05 20.73
N LEU A 244 -1.25 -10.13 20.30
CA LEU A 244 -0.02 -10.44 19.54
C LEU A 244 0.96 -11.28 20.37
N THR A 245 1.11 -10.97 21.66
CA THR A 245 1.94 -11.76 22.58
C THR A 245 1.42 -13.19 22.74
N ALA A 246 0.09 -13.36 22.81
CA ALA A 246 -0.53 -14.69 22.86
C ALA A 246 -0.30 -15.44 21.54
N ALA A 247 -0.58 -14.80 20.40
CA ALA A 247 -0.42 -15.40 19.08
C ALA A 247 1.04 -15.82 18.78
N ALA A 248 2.02 -15.06 19.26
CA ALA A 248 3.44 -15.38 19.09
C ALA A 248 3.86 -16.68 19.81
N LYS A 249 3.15 -17.09 20.88
CA LYS A 249 3.44 -18.34 21.59
C LYS A 249 3.02 -19.58 20.81
N ASP A 250 1.96 -19.44 20.01
CA ASP A 250 1.30 -20.53 19.28
C ASP A 250 1.78 -20.65 17.82
N LYS A 251 2.58 -19.69 17.32
CA LYS A 251 3.08 -19.74 15.94
C LYS A 251 3.96 -20.98 15.75
N PRO A 252 3.64 -21.87 14.78
CA PRO A 252 4.48 -23.02 14.49
C PRO A 252 5.85 -22.57 14.02
N ARG A 253 6.87 -23.41 14.25
CA ARG A 253 8.19 -23.17 13.67
C ARG A 253 8.09 -23.17 12.15
N GLU A 254 8.66 -22.15 11.56
CA GLU A 254 8.80 -22.07 10.11
C GLU A 254 9.73 -23.20 9.65
N ALA A 255 9.42 -23.76 8.48
CA ALA A 255 10.21 -24.83 7.89
C ALA A 255 10.29 -24.65 6.38
N ARG A 256 11.47 -24.91 5.82
CA ARG A 256 11.68 -24.92 4.37
C ARG A 256 11.81 -26.37 3.88
N ILE A 257 11.20 -26.65 2.74
CA ILE A 257 11.22 -27.99 2.14
C ILE A 257 12.39 -28.07 1.17
N TYR A 258 13.26 -29.06 1.39
CA TYR A 258 14.28 -29.52 0.45
C TYR A 258 13.84 -30.87 -0.10
N THR A 259 13.90 -31.05 -1.42
CA THR A 259 13.51 -32.28 -2.11
C THR A 259 14.59 -32.63 -3.13
N THR A 260 14.95 -33.91 -3.23
CA THR A 260 15.89 -34.45 -4.23
C THR A 260 15.24 -34.62 -5.61
N ALA A 261 14.39 -33.67 -6.01
CA ALA A 261 13.65 -33.78 -7.25
C ALA A 261 14.63 -33.62 -8.41
N SER A 262 14.57 -34.55 -9.39
CA SER A 262 15.41 -34.43 -10.57
C SER A 262 15.22 -33.06 -11.23
N GLU A 263 16.31 -32.51 -11.79
CA GLU A 263 16.29 -31.30 -12.63
C GLU A 263 15.15 -31.33 -13.64
N GLU A 264 14.81 -32.52 -14.16
CA GLU A 264 13.70 -32.71 -15.10
C GLU A 264 12.32 -32.44 -14.49
N ILE A 265 12.09 -32.77 -13.22
CA ILE A 265 10.84 -32.38 -12.53
C ILE A 265 10.88 -30.90 -12.19
N ARG A 266 12.02 -30.36 -11.72
CA ARG A 266 12.16 -28.93 -11.35
C ARG A 266 11.96 -28.01 -12.56
N THR A 267 12.44 -28.41 -13.73
CA THR A 267 12.28 -27.68 -15.00
C THR A 267 10.95 -28.00 -15.71
N GLY A 268 10.09 -28.85 -15.13
CA GLY A 268 8.82 -29.26 -15.72
C GLY A 268 8.95 -30.15 -16.97
N LYS A 269 10.15 -30.65 -17.30
CA LYS A 269 10.37 -31.61 -18.40
C LYS A 269 9.67 -32.94 -18.14
N VAL A 270 9.50 -33.32 -16.87
CA VAL A 270 8.76 -34.51 -16.46
C VAL A 270 7.73 -34.13 -15.40
N LYS A 271 6.46 -34.53 -15.58
CA LYS A 271 5.35 -34.17 -14.67
C LYS A 271 5.35 -34.95 -13.36
N GLU A 272 5.99 -36.11 -13.33
CA GLU A 272 6.05 -37.01 -12.19
C GLU A 272 7.38 -37.75 -12.18
N GLY A 273 8.03 -37.84 -11.02
CA GLY A 273 9.17 -38.73 -10.87
C GLY A 273 9.43 -39.15 -9.43
N PRO A 274 10.28 -40.16 -9.24
CA PRO A 274 10.64 -40.65 -7.93
C PRO A 274 11.41 -39.56 -7.17
N VAL A 275 10.99 -39.30 -5.93
CA VAL A 275 11.73 -38.45 -4.98
C VAL A 275 12.02 -39.29 -3.76
N ILE A 276 13.25 -39.29 -3.28
CA ILE A 276 13.67 -40.32 -2.32
C ILE A 276 13.09 -40.00 -0.93
N GLU A 277 13.18 -38.74 -0.50
CA GLU A 277 12.58 -38.25 0.76
C GLU A 277 12.47 -36.72 0.79
N ALA A 278 11.32 -36.18 1.21
CA ALA A 278 11.17 -34.75 1.50
C ALA A 278 11.80 -34.40 2.86
N THR A 279 12.77 -33.48 2.86
CA THR A 279 13.45 -33.01 4.07
C THR A 279 13.00 -31.59 4.42
N PHE A 280 12.36 -31.43 5.57
CA PHE A 280 11.96 -30.14 6.09
C PHE A 280 13.05 -29.60 7.03
N ALA A 281 13.79 -28.58 6.59
CA ALA A 281 14.67 -27.81 7.47
C ALA A 281 13.81 -26.96 8.39
N VAL A 282 13.74 -27.31 9.67
CA VAL A 282 12.93 -26.64 10.68
C VAL A 282 13.80 -25.62 11.41
N PHE A 283 13.37 -24.37 11.39
CA PHE A 283 14.14 -23.25 11.92
C PHE A 283 13.84 -22.99 13.41
N PRO A 284 14.74 -22.27 14.12
CA PRO A 284 14.41 -21.67 15.39
C PRO A 284 13.20 -20.74 15.23
N ARG A 285 12.47 -20.49 16.33
CA ARG A 285 11.32 -19.57 16.27
C ARG A 285 11.79 -18.18 15.82
N ALA A 286 11.05 -17.58 14.90
CA ALA A 286 11.29 -16.20 14.50
C ALA A 286 11.24 -15.30 15.73
N PRO A 287 12.10 -14.27 15.80
CA PRO A 287 11.97 -13.26 16.85
C PRO A 287 10.56 -12.64 16.76
N PRO A 288 9.94 -12.34 17.92
CA PRO A 288 8.61 -11.76 17.92
C PRO A 288 8.62 -10.43 17.18
N THR A 289 7.53 -10.13 16.48
CA THR A 289 7.28 -8.79 15.93
C THR A 289 7.38 -7.77 17.07
N PRO A 290 7.96 -6.57 16.83
CA PRO A 290 7.96 -5.50 17.81
C PRO A 290 6.54 -5.25 18.34
N LEU A 291 6.41 -4.98 19.63
CA LEU A 291 5.13 -4.62 20.26
C LEU A 291 5.02 -3.12 20.53
N SER A 292 6.15 -2.42 20.50
CA SER A 292 6.28 -0.99 20.72
C SER A 292 7.54 -0.47 20.04
N THR A 293 7.59 0.84 19.85
CA THR A 293 8.77 1.57 19.42
C THR A 293 9.10 2.59 20.50
N SER A 294 10.29 2.51 21.09
CA SER A 294 10.66 3.36 22.22
C SER A 294 10.79 4.82 21.80
N GLU A 295 11.54 5.08 20.73
CA GLU A 295 11.87 6.42 20.28
C GLU A 295 12.05 6.50 18.77
N ALA A 296 11.88 7.71 18.24
CA ALA A 296 12.21 8.10 16.88
C ALA A 296 12.78 9.52 16.90
N HIS A 297 13.48 9.91 15.83
CA HIS A 297 14.01 11.26 15.70
C HIS A 297 13.26 12.03 14.62
N LEU A 298 13.00 13.31 14.86
CA LEU A 298 12.40 14.21 13.89
C LEU A 298 13.36 15.34 13.58
N TYR A 299 13.58 15.63 12.31
CA TYR A 299 14.37 16.78 11.86
C TYR A 299 13.45 17.73 11.12
N ILE A 300 13.26 18.92 11.69
CA ILE A 300 12.43 19.98 11.13
C ILE A 300 13.30 21.16 10.71
N ASN A 301 12.94 21.80 9.61
CA ASN A 301 13.64 22.95 9.07
C ASN A 301 12.64 23.97 8.53
N SER A 302 12.91 25.25 8.75
CA SER A 302 12.07 26.36 8.30
C SER A 302 11.94 26.44 6.77
N HIS A 303 12.96 25.99 6.03
CA HIS A 303 12.98 26.00 4.56
C HIS A 303 12.06 24.95 3.93
N ASP A 304 11.69 23.93 4.70
CA ASP A 304 10.83 22.83 4.25
C ASP A 304 9.33 23.10 4.55
N HIS A 305 8.95 24.37 4.63
CA HIS A 305 7.56 24.79 4.85
C HIS A 305 6.66 24.39 3.68
N LEU A 306 5.63 23.59 3.95
CA LEU A 306 4.64 23.12 2.98
C LEU A 306 3.45 24.06 2.86
N GLY A 307 3.06 24.70 3.96
CA GLY A 307 1.90 25.59 3.96
C GLY A 307 1.45 26.02 5.35
N GLU A 308 0.63 27.06 5.37
CA GLU A 308 0.06 27.64 6.57
C GLU A 308 -1.47 27.56 6.51
N GLY A 309 -2.08 27.13 7.61
CA GLY A 309 -3.50 27.24 7.87
C GLY A 309 -3.76 28.29 8.95
N HIS A 310 -5.04 28.65 9.15
CA HIS A 310 -5.45 29.64 10.14
C HIS A 310 -4.99 29.33 11.59
N HIS A 311 -4.68 28.06 11.86
CA HIS A 311 -4.46 27.51 13.18
C HIS A 311 -3.18 26.67 13.27
N SER A 312 -2.42 26.59 12.16
CA SER A 312 -1.34 25.61 12.06
C SER A 312 -0.32 25.93 10.97
N TYR A 313 0.91 25.49 11.18
CA TYR A 313 1.96 25.48 10.17
C TYR A 313 2.28 24.04 9.79
N VAL A 314 2.59 23.80 8.53
CA VAL A 314 2.89 22.47 8.01
C VAL A 314 4.28 22.47 7.40
N TYR A 315 5.10 21.52 7.82
CA TYR A 315 6.47 21.33 7.34
C TYR A 315 6.63 19.92 6.78
N ARG A 316 7.44 19.80 5.74
CA ARG A 316 8.01 18.53 5.34
C ARG A 316 9.18 18.26 6.28
N VAL A 317 9.21 17.09 6.89
CA VAL A 317 10.21 16.75 7.90
C VAL A 317 10.87 15.42 7.58
N ALA A 318 12.13 15.27 8.00
CA ALA A 318 12.78 13.98 7.97
C ALA A 318 12.47 13.24 9.27
N TRP A 319 11.81 12.09 9.15
CA TRP A 319 11.48 11.23 10.27
C TRP A 319 12.38 10.01 10.25
N GLU A 320 13.17 9.83 11.30
CA GLU A 320 14.08 8.72 11.46
C GLU A 320 13.47 7.67 12.39
N ILE A 321 13.27 6.48 11.85
CA ILE A 321 12.61 5.36 12.55
C ILE A 321 13.42 4.07 12.42
N PRO A 322 13.22 3.09 13.33
CA PRO A 322 13.89 1.80 13.24
C PRO A 322 13.53 1.01 11.98
N CYS A 323 14.53 0.42 11.32
CA CYS A 323 14.34 -0.47 10.17
C CYS A 323 13.45 -1.67 10.51
N SER A 324 13.40 -2.10 11.78
CA SER A 324 12.56 -3.20 12.26
C SER A 324 11.05 -2.96 12.12
N LEU A 325 10.62 -1.70 11.90
CA LEU A 325 9.22 -1.38 11.63
C LEU A 325 8.74 -1.80 10.24
N VAL A 326 9.65 -1.83 9.27
CA VAL A 326 9.31 -2.17 7.88
C VAL A 326 9.98 -3.47 7.43
N MET A 327 11.10 -3.85 8.02
CA MET A 327 11.83 -5.06 7.68
C MET A 327 11.46 -6.22 8.60
N LYS A 328 10.82 -7.24 8.02
CA LYS A 328 10.56 -8.50 8.72
C LYS A 328 11.88 -9.26 8.94
N PRO A 329 12.02 -9.97 10.08
CA PRO A 329 13.09 -10.93 10.27
C PRO A 329 13.13 -11.93 9.11
N SER A 330 14.33 -12.26 8.66
CA SER A 330 14.53 -13.22 7.57
C SER A 330 15.66 -14.18 7.90
N LEU A 331 15.80 -15.25 7.12
CA LEU A 331 16.91 -16.19 7.25
C LEU A 331 17.76 -16.09 5.98
N CYS A 332 19.07 -16.07 6.16
CA CYS A 332 20.00 -16.14 5.04
C CYS A 332 19.97 -17.56 4.45
N GLU A 333 19.77 -17.66 3.13
CA GLU A 333 19.69 -18.96 2.45
C GLU A 333 21.00 -19.74 2.57
N THR A 334 22.14 -19.07 2.43
CA THR A 334 23.45 -19.72 2.57
C THR A 334 23.66 -20.28 3.97
N CYS A 335 23.26 -19.54 5.03
CA CYS A 335 23.29 -20.06 6.41
C CYS A 335 22.40 -21.30 6.59
N ILE A 336 21.21 -21.31 5.97
CA ILE A 336 20.32 -22.48 6.01
C ILE A 336 21.00 -23.68 5.35
N GLN A 337 21.55 -23.50 4.16
CA GLN A 337 22.22 -24.56 3.41
C GLN A 337 23.42 -25.11 4.18
N GLU A 338 24.30 -24.25 4.70
CA GLU A 338 25.47 -24.67 5.50
C GLU A 338 25.07 -25.44 6.75
N ALA A 339 24.05 -24.97 7.49
CA ALA A 339 23.57 -25.63 8.69
C ALA A 339 22.89 -26.98 8.39
N LEU A 340 22.12 -27.04 7.30
CA LEU A 340 21.49 -28.28 6.83
C LEU A 340 22.55 -29.29 6.39
N PHE A 341 23.48 -28.88 5.52
CA PHE A 341 24.59 -29.70 5.05
C PHE A 341 25.36 -30.32 6.22
N LYS A 342 25.73 -29.51 7.21
CA LYS A 342 26.40 -29.98 8.42
C LYS A 342 25.61 -31.08 9.13
N LYS A 343 24.30 -30.90 9.32
CA LYS A 343 23.43 -31.89 9.98
C LYS A 343 23.32 -33.18 9.20
N LEU A 344 23.20 -33.11 7.89
CA LEU A 344 23.14 -34.29 7.03
C LEU A 344 24.48 -35.02 6.98
N ARG A 345 25.58 -34.27 6.97
CA ARG A 345 26.95 -34.82 6.99
C ARG A 345 27.27 -35.51 8.32
N GLU A 346 26.75 -35.01 9.43
CA GLU A 346 26.82 -35.66 10.76
C GLU A 346 26.07 -37.01 10.78
N GLU A 347 24.96 -37.12 10.05
CA GLU A 347 24.15 -38.34 9.95
C GLU A 347 24.80 -39.39 9.02
N GLU A 348 25.37 -38.93 7.89
CA GLU A 348 26.04 -39.79 6.90
C GLU A 348 27.48 -39.33 6.60
N PRO A 349 28.44 -39.57 7.52
CA PRO A 349 29.82 -39.13 7.36
C PRO A 349 30.56 -39.86 6.23
N GLU A 350 30.14 -41.09 5.89
CA GLU A 350 30.77 -41.93 4.86
C GLU A 350 30.25 -41.66 3.44
N ALA A 351 29.23 -40.82 3.28
CA ALA A 351 28.70 -40.45 1.96
C ALA A 351 29.82 -39.83 1.10
N LYS A 352 29.93 -40.27 -0.15
CA LYS A 352 30.86 -39.67 -1.11
C LYS A 352 30.18 -38.44 -1.71
N ILE A 353 30.69 -37.26 -1.36
CA ILE A 353 30.18 -35.97 -1.84
C ILE A 353 31.26 -35.33 -2.69
N ASP A 354 30.87 -34.79 -3.83
CA ASP A 354 31.75 -34.01 -4.69
C ASP A 354 31.86 -32.58 -4.17
N GLU A 355 32.94 -32.28 -3.45
CA GLU A 355 33.20 -30.96 -2.86
C GLU A 355 33.38 -29.85 -3.91
N THR A 356 33.52 -30.19 -5.19
CA THR A 356 33.62 -29.20 -6.27
C THR A 356 32.26 -28.65 -6.71
N GLN A 357 31.16 -29.30 -6.31
CA GLN A 357 29.81 -28.89 -6.66
C GLN A 357 29.27 -27.77 -5.77
N PRO A 358 28.28 -27.00 -6.24
CA PRO A 358 27.48 -26.11 -5.41
C PRO A 358 26.91 -26.79 -4.16
N LEU A 359 26.76 -26.05 -3.06
CA LEU A 359 26.36 -26.58 -1.76
C LEU A 359 24.96 -27.23 -1.78
N ASP A 360 24.04 -26.71 -2.59
CA ASP A 360 22.70 -27.26 -2.77
C ASP A 360 22.74 -28.65 -3.43
N MET A 361 23.62 -28.89 -4.40
CA MET A 361 23.86 -30.22 -4.98
C MET A 361 24.49 -31.19 -3.96
N GLN A 362 25.45 -30.71 -3.17
CA GLN A 362 26.05 -31.51 -2.10
C GLN A 362 25.03 -31.94 -1.03
N ILE A 363 24.08 -31.06 -0.70
CA ILE A 363 22.95 -31.39 0.20
C ILE A 363 22.07 -32.46 -0.43
N GLU A 364 21.76 -32.34 -1.72
CA GLU A 364 20.96 -33.31 -2.46
C GLU A 364 21.62 -34.70 -2.46
N ASP A 365 22.92 -34.80 -2.73
CA ASP A 365 23.68 -36.05 -2.67
C ASP A 365 23.62 -36.71 -1.28
N LEU A 366 23.77 -35.92 -0.21
CA LEU A 366 23.62 -36.41 1.17
C LEU A 366 22.20 -36.91 1.43
N MET A 367 21.19 -36.17 0.98
CA MET A 367 19.78 -36.60 1.11
C MET A 367 19.53 -37.92 0.38
N ILE A 368 20.08 -38.09 -0.83
CA ILE A 368 20.00 -39.32 -1.61
C ILE A 368 20.67 -40.48 -0.87
N ALA A 369 21.89 -40.27 -0.35
CA ALA A 369 22.63 -41.28 0.37
C ALA A 369 21.89 -41.76 1.64
N ILE A 370 21.40 -40.82 2.45
CA ILE A 370 20.63 -41.10 3.67
C ILE A 370 19.35 -41.87 3.33
N ALA A 371 18.59 -41.38 2.37
CA ALA A 371 17.30 -41.97 2.05
C ALA A 371 17.45 -43.36 1.42
N THR A 372 18.52 -43.59 0.63
CA THR A 372 18.91 -44.92 0.12
C THR A 372 19.27 -45.87 1.26
N LYS A 373 20.08 -45.42 2.23
CA LYS A 373 20.46 -46.22 3.41
C LYS A 373 19.25 -46.66 4.23
N HIS A 374 18.22 -45.83 4.30
CA HIS A 374 16.99 -46.12 5.03
C HIS A 374 15.87 -46.75 4.19
N GLY A 375 16.10 -47.00 2.90
CA GLY A 375 15.09 -47.55 2.00
C GLY A 375 13.83 -46.68 1.86
N ARG A 376 13.98 -45.36 2.00
CA ARG A 376 12.86 -44.42 1.88
C ARG A 376 12.63 -44.07 0.42
N GLN A 377 11.37 -44.07 -0.01
CA GLN A 377 10.99 -43.66 -1.36
C GLN A 377 9.66 -42.92 -1.30
N GLY A 378 9.53 -41.88 -2.10
CA GLY A 378 8.33 -41.10 -2.32
C GLY A 378 8.15 -40.76 -3.80
N LYS A 379 7.07 -40.04 -4.07
CA LYS A 379 6.64 -39.64 -5.40
C LYS A 379 6.32 -38.15 -5.35
N MET A 380 6.87 -37.39 -6.30
CA MET A 380 6.56 -35.98 -6.46
C MET A 380 6.00 -35.74 -7.85
N TRP A 381 4.99 -34.89 -7.95
CA TRP A 381 4.38 -34.52 -9.22
C TRP A 381 3.99 -33.05 -9.22
N ILE A 382 3.91 -32.47 -10.42
CA ILE A 382 3.40 -31.13 -10.61
C ILE A 382 1.93 -31.23 -11.00
N GLU A 383 1.06 -30.74 -10.13
CA GLU A 383 -0.34 -30.49 -10.44
C GLU A 383 -0.43 -29.15 -11.19
N GLU A 384 -0.49 -29.22 -12.52
CA GLU A 384 -0.74 -28.05 -13.36
C GLU A 384 -2.23 -27.74 -13.35
N ARG A 385 -2.57 -26.52 -12.94
CA ARG A 385 -3.89 -25.93 -13.08
C ARG A 385 -3.82 -24.90 -14.18
N MET A 386 -4.36 -25.27 -15.33
CA MET A 386 -4.63 -24.32 -16.41
C MET A 386 -5.69 -23.35 -15.91
N ARG A 387 -5.33 -22.08 -15.70
CA ARG A 387 -6.33 -21.01 -15.71
C ARG A 387 -6.62 -20.72 -17.17
N PRO A 388 -7.84 -21.00 -17.67
CA PRO A 388 -8.19 -20.69 -19.05
C PRO A 388 -7.94 -19.21 -19.32
N GLY A 389 -7.40 -18.90 -20.50
CA GLY A 389 -7.33 -17.52 -20.97
C GLY A 389 -8.74 -17.00 -21.21
N GLU A 390 -8.97 -15.76 -20.79
CA GLU A 390 -10.27 -15.13 -20.95
C GLU A 390 -10.24 -14.34 -22.27
N GLU A 391 -10.86 -14.90 -23.31
CA GLU A 391 -11.13 -14.22 -24.56
C GLU A 391 -12.51 -13.58 -24.51
N LEU A 392 -12.57 -12.27 -24.73
CA LEU A 392 -13.82 -11.55 -24.92
C LEU A 392 -14.05 -11.34 -26.40
N GLU A 393 -15.14 -11.87 -26.94
CA GLU A 393 -15.58 -11.57 -28.29
C GLU A 393 -16.46 -10.31 -28.24
N ILE A 394 -15.87 -9.16 -28.55
CA ILE A 394 -16.58 -7.89 -28.63
C ILE A 394 -17.11 -7.76 -30.05
N VAL A 395 -18.43 -7.88 -30.22
CA VAL A 395 -19.09 -7.51 -31.48
C VAL A 395 -19.21 -5.99 -31.49
N ASP A 396 -18.41 -5.32 -32.30
CA ASP A 396 -18.56 -3.88 -32.50
C ASP A 396 -19.78 -3.59 -33.40
N GLY A 397 -20.17 -2.31 -33.49
CA GLY A 397 -21.34 -1.88 -34.26
C GLY A 397 -21.29 -2.17 -35.77
N THR A 398 -20.20 -2.78 -36.28
CA THR A 398 -20.10 -3.24 -37.67
C THR A 398 -20.63 -4.66 -37.87
N GLY A 399 -20.89 -5.39 -36.78
CA GLY A 399 -21.38 -6.78 -36.81
C GLY A 399 -20.29 -7.82 -37.03
N GLU A 400 -19.01 -7.42 -37.14
CA GLU A 400 -17.90 -8.35 -37.15
C GLU A 400 -17.37 -8.58 -35.72
N PRO A 401 -17.30 -9.85 -35.26
CA PRO A 401 -16.79 -10.16 -33.94
C PRO A 401 -15.28 -9.91 -33.85
N ARG A 402 -14.88 -9.13 -32.85
CA ARG A 402 -13.46 -8.85 -32.57
C ARG A 402 -13.08 -9.47 -31.23
N LYS A 403 -12.21 -10.47 -31.26
CA LYS A 403 -11.70 -11.13 -30.05
C LYS A 403 -10.59 -10.31 -29.40
N THR A 404 -10.75 -9.99 -28.12
CA THR A 404 -9.74 -9.34 -27.29
C THR A 404 -9.41 -10.25 -26.11
N ILE A 405 -8.13 -10.57 -25.94
CA ILE A 405 -7.64 -11.34 -24.79
C ILE A 405 -7.63 -10.38 -23.58
N ILE A 406 -8.46 -10.64 -22.57
CA ILE A 406 -8.56 -9.83 -21.34
C ILE A 406 -7.44 -10.21 -20.39
N THR A 407 -7.30 -11.52 -20.19
CA THR A 407 -6.33 -12.11 -19.29
C THR A 407 -5.65 -13.23 -20.05
N GLU A 408 -4.34 -13.11 -20.26
CA GLU A 408 -3.59 -14.24 -20.80
C GLU A 408 -3.78 -15.43 -19.85
N GLY A 409 -4.16 -16.58 -20.41
CA GLY A 409 -4.32 -17.81 -19.62
C GLY A 409 -3.05 -18.08 -18.84
N GLY A 410 -3.18 -18.19 -17.53
CA GLY A 410 -2.05 -18.45 -16.63
C GLY A 410 -1.92 -19.94 -16.35
N GLN A 411 -0.71 -20.48 -16.43
CA GLN A 411 -0.44 -21.81 -15.91
C GLN A 411 -0.03 -21.66 -14.44
N ASP A 412 -0.90 -22.09 -13.52
CA ASP A 412 -0.51 -22.26 -12.12
C ASP A 412 -0.04 -23.70 -11.92
N SER A 413 1.01 -23.90 -11.15
CA SER A 413 1.59 -25.21 -10.94
C SER A 413 1.85 -25.41 -9.46
N ARG A 414 1.22 -26.42 -8.87
CA ARG A 414 1.48 -26.83 -7.50
C ARG A 414 2.32 -28.08 -7.47
N THR A 415 3.44 -28.04 -6.76
CA THR A 415 4.24 -29.23 -6.48
C THR A 415 3.58 -30.04 -5.35
N CYS A 416 3.29 -31.31 -5.61
CA CYS A 416 2.69 -32.26 -4.68
C CYS A 416 3.70 -33.37 -4.35
N TYR A 417 3.67 -33.87 -3.12
CA TYR A 417 4.55 -34.94 -2.64
C TYR A 417 3.76 -35.98 -1.86
N GLU A 418 3.97 -37.26 -2.18
CA GLU A 418 3.47 -38.42 -1.44
C GLU A 418 4.65 -39.32 -1.06
N GLY A 419 4.87 -39.51 0.23
CA GLY A 419 5.96 -40.34 0.71
C GLY A 419 6.38 -39.99 2.13
N PRO A 420 7.45 -40.63 2.64
CA PRO A 420 8.01 -40.31 3.94
C PRO A 420 8.55 -38.88 3.93
N SER A 421 8.33 -38.14 5.01
CA SER A 421 8.91 -36.83 5.23
C SER A 421 9.70 -36.82 6.53
N ARG A 422 10.85 -36.17 6.53
CA ARG A 422 11.63 -35.96 7.76
C ARG A 422 11.80 -34.48 8.08
N ARG A 423 12.07 -34.21 9.36
CA ARG A 423 12.28 -32.85 9.87
C ARG A 423 13.68 -32.78 10.46
N VAL A 424 14.50 -31.86 9.94
CA VAL A 424 15.87 -31.63 10.42
C VAL A 424 15.88 -30.28 11.11
N LEU A 425 16.20 -30.27 12.41
CA LEU A 425 16.38 -29.02 13.15
C LEU A 425 17.73 -28.40 12.77
N VAL A 426 17.68 -27.26 12.10
CA VAL A 426 18.89 -26.50 11.72
C VAL A 426 19.09 -25.34 12.69
N ASP A 427 20.34 -25.12 13.10
CA ASP A 427 20.72 -24.03 14.01
C ASP A 427 21.15 -22.83 13.19
N VAL A 428 20.19 -21.96 12.87
CA VAL A 428 20.39 -20.74 12.07
C VAL A 428 19.93 -19.51 12.82
N LYS A 429 20.70 -18.44 12.71
CA LYS A 429 20.36 -17.16 13.33
C LYS A 429 19.41 -16.38 12.42
N TRP A 430 18.37 -15.80 13.01
CA TRP A 430 17.52 -14.84 12.31
C TRP A 430 18.28 -13.55 12.03
N THR A 431 18.19 -13.11 10.77
CA THR A 431 18.68 -11.83 10.30
C THR A 431 17.67 -10.74 10.69
N THR A 432 18.16 -9.72 11.39
CA THR A 432 17.40 -8.51 11.74
C THR A 432 18.27 -7.29 11.45
N PRO A 433 17.68 -6.08 11.28
CA PRO A 433 18.47 -4.87 11.12
C PRO A 433 19.55 -4.72 12.20
N GLY A 434 20.80 -4.49 11.80
CA GLY A 434 21.98 -4.43 12.68
C GLY A 434 22.54 -5.78 13.15
N ASN A 435 21.98 -6.88 12.68
CA ASN A 435 22.39 -8.22 13.06
C ASN A 435 22.21 -9.17 11.87
N PHE A 436 23.11 -9.02 10.90
CA PHE A 436 23.19 -9.84 9.70
C PHE A 436 24.28 -10.90 9.83
N CYS A 437 24.13 -12.01 9.12
CA CYS A 437 25.16 -13.04 9.04
C CYS A 437 26.36 -12.58 8.20
N GLN A 438 27.45 -13.35 8.20
CA GLN A 438 28.65 -13.07 7.40
C GLN A 438 28.38 -13.01 5.88
N HIS A 439 27.37 -13.73 5.39
CA HIS A 439 26.99 -13.69 3.96
C HIS A 439 26.30 -12.38 3.56
N GLU A 440 25.88 -11.57 4.54
CA GLU A 440 25.25 -10.26 4.37
C GLU A 440 26.10 -9.15 5.04
N GLU A 441 27.43 -9.30 5.06
CA GLU A 441 28.34 -8.39 5.77
C GLU A 441 28.20 -6.92 5.36
N ILE A 442 27.91 -6.64 4.08
CA ILE A 442 27.66 -5.28 3.58
C ILE A 442 26.55 -4.61 4.39
N ARG A 443 25.52 -5.37 4.75
CA ARG A 443 24.34 -4.87 5.48
C ARG A 443 24.61 -4.69 6.98
N ASN A 444 25.61 -5.36 7.54
CA ASN A 444 26.05 -5.08 8.92
C ASN A 444 26.64 -3.67 9.07
N GLN A 445 27.04 -3.02 7.97
CA GLN A 445 27.48 -1.63 7.96
C GLN A 445 26.32 -0.65 7.80
N ALA A 446 25.14 -1.14 7.39
CA ALA A 446 23.97 -0.30 7.21
C ALA A 446 23.41 0.17 8.57
N PRO A 447 22.88 1.41 8.65
CA PRO A 447 22.21 1.90 9.83
C PRO A 447 21.02 1.01 10.25
N THR A 448 20.75 0.94 11.56
CA THR A 448 19.59 0.23 12.12
C THR A 448 18.31 1.07 12.10
N THR A 449 18.44 2.34 11.76
CA THR A 449 17.40 3.33 11.54
C THR A 449 17.47 3.86 10.11
N PHE A 450 16.38 4.42 9.61
CA PHE A 450 16.35 5.05 8.28
C PHE A 450 15.49 6.30 8.31
N LYS A 451 15.78 7.24 7.40
CA LYS A 451 15.10 8.53 7.29
C LYS A 451 14.10 8.51 6.15
N VAL A 452 12.92 9.02 6.42
CA VAL A 452 11.83 9.17 5.45
C VAL A 452 11.21 10.56 5.52
N SER A 453 10.55 10.97 4.45
CA SER A 453 9.80 12.23 4.38
C SER A 453 8.36 12.02 4.86
N VAL A 454 7.90 12.84 5.80
CA VAL A 454 6.51 12.94 6.26
C VAL A 454 6.10 14.41 6.43
N GLY A 455 4.81 14.68 6.60
CA GLY A 455 4.30 16.00 6.98
C GLY A 455 4.21 16.15 8.50
N ALA A 456 4.71 17.26 9.04
CA ALA A 456 4.50 17.67 10.42
C ALA A 456 3.59 18.90 10.47
N LYS A 457 2.46 18.78 11.18
CA LYS A 457 1.55 19.90 11.46
C LYS A 457 1.78 20.38 12.89
N LEU A 458 2.06 21.67 13.03
CA LEU A 458 2.25 22.40 14.28
C LEU A 458 1.02 23.28 14.54
N SER A 459 0.63 23.50 15.78
CA SER A 459 -0.49 24.38 16.17
C SER A 459 0.00 25.72 16.72
N VAL A 460 -0.82 26.75 16.52
CA VAL A 460 -0.66 28.05 17.18
C VAL A 460 -1.05 27.95 18.66
N GLN A 461 -0.47 28.80 19.51
CA GLN A 461 -0.74 28.83 20.95
C GLN A 461 -2.24 29.04 21.25
N ASN A 462 -2.73 28.34 22.28
CA ASN A 462 -4.14 28.36 22.73
C ASN A 462 -5.14 27.79 21.71
N ASP A 463 -4.66 27.00 20.75
CA ASP A 463 -5.52 26.35 19.77
C ASP A 463 -5.69 24.84 20.03
N GLY A 464 -6.93 24.42 20.27
CA GLY A 464 -7.28 23.01 20.46
C GLY A 464 -7.60 22.24 19.15
N HIS A 465 -7.49 22.88 17.98
CA HIS A 465 -7.82 22.24 16.69
C HIS A 465 -6.96 21.02 16.39
N LEU A 466 -5.65 21.11 16.60
CA LEU A 466 -4.72 20.02 16.28
C LEU A 466 -4.96 18.81 17.18
N GLU A 467 -5.21 19.04 18.46
CA GLU A 467 -5.55 17.96 19.39
C GLU A 467 -6.86 17.26 19.00
N ARG A 468 -7.89 18.02 18.60
CA ARG A 468 -9.16 17.44 18.12
C ARG A 468 -8.97 16.64 16.83
N GLU A 469 -8.17 17.15 15.91
CA GLU A 469 -7.83 16.45 14.67
C GLU A 469 -7.13 15.12 14.96
N ALA A 470 -6.12 15.13 15.82
CA ALA A 470 -5.42 13.92 16.25
C ALA A 470 -6.35 12.89 16.92
N ARG A 471 -7.30 13.35 17.74
CA ARG A 471 -8.32 12.47 18.33
C ARG A 471 -9.22 11.82 17.27
N ASN A 472 -9.54 12.54 16.19
CA ASN A 472 -10.32 12.00 15.09
C ASN A 472 -9.53 10.93 14.32
N TYR A 473 -8.25 11.16 14.01
CA TYR A 473 -7.39 10.15 13.39
C TYR A 473 -7.31 8.85 14.19
N GLN A 474 -7.24 8.94 15.52
CA GLN A 474 -7.23 7.75 16.39
C GLN A 474 -8.57 6.98 16.38
N LYS A 475 -9.66 7.61 15.94
CA LYS A 475 -11.02 7.03 15.90
C LYS A 475 -11.46 6.60 14.51
N PHE A 476 -10.76 7.03 13.46
CA PHE A 476 -11.12 6.65 12.10
C PHE A 476 -11.05 5.14 11.92
N PRO A 477 -11.99 4.55 11.14
CA PRO A 477 -11.92 3.14 10.82
C PRO A 477 -10.69 2.85 9.96
N GLU A 478 -10.14 1.65 10.10
CA GLU A 478 -8.89 1.25 9.43
C GLU A 478 -8.94 1.47 7.91
N HIS A 479 -10.07 1.18 7.29
CA HIS A 479 -10.25 1.31 5.86
C HIS A 479 -10.18 2.75 5.32
N PHE A 480 -10.21 3.79 6.18
CA PHE A 480 -9.92 5.16 5.74
C PHE A 480 -8.47 5.34 5.31
N PHE A 481 -7.56 4.50 5.84
CA PHE A 481 -6.13 4.51 5.56
C PHE A 481 -5.72 3.49 4.49
N GLN A 482 -6.61 2.54 4.16
CA GLN A 482 -6.30 1.43 3.28
C GLN A 482 -6.61 1.79 1.82
N HIS A 483 -5.84 1.16 0.93
CA HIS A 483 -6.10 1.21 -0.50
C HIS A 483 -6.64 -0.14 -0.94
N TRP A 484 -7.68 -0.14 -1.77
CA TRP A 484 -8.27 -1.36 -2.28
C TRP A 484 -8.28 -1.33 -3.81
N SER A 485 -8.09 -2.50 -4.41
CA SER A 485 -8.25 -2.71 -5.85
C SER A 485 -9.68 -2.38 -6.27
N GLY A 486 -9.86 -1.95 -7.52
CA GLY A 486 -11.17 -1.72 -8.11
C GLY A 486 -11.79 -0.36 -7.74
N TYR A 487 -13.11 -0.28 -7.87
CA TYR A 487 -13.87 0.95 -7.84
C TYR A 487 -15.10 0.81 -6.93
N ASN A 488 -15.62 1.95 -6.48
CA ASN A 488 -16.92 2.03 -5.83
C ASN A 488 -17.84 3.01 -6.56
N VAL A 489 -19.15 2.80 -6.45
CA VAL A 489 -20.16 3.84 -6.72
C VAL A 489 -20.73 4.30 -5.39
N ILE A 490 -20.60 5.60 -5.12
CA ILE A 490 -20.93 6.20 -3.82
C ILE A 490 -21.95 7.32 -4.04
N ASP A 491 -23.17 7.15 -3.53
CA ASP A 491 -24.19 8.19 -3.59
C ASP A 491 -23.69 9.50 -2.97
N PRO A 492 -24.01 10.67 -3.57
CA PRO A 492 -24.88 10.87 -4.74
C PRO A 492 -24.21 10.72 -6.11
N LEU A 493 -22.94 10.27 -6.17
CA LEU A 493 -22.27 10.01 -7.43
C LEU A 493 -22.79 8.72 -8.06
N HIS A 494 -22.96 8.76 -9.37
CA HIS A 494 -23.38 7.61 -10.17
C HIS A 494 -22.24 6.99 -10.99
N ASP A 495 -21.10 7.66 -11.05
CA ASP A 495 -19.95 7.22 -11.82
C ASP A 495 -18.94 6.53 -10.89
N PRO A 496 -18.29 5.42 -11.31
CA PRO A 496 -17.35 4.71 -10.47
C PRO A 496 -16.11 5.54 -10.11
N THR A 497 -15.68 5.46 -8.86
CA THR A 497 -14.46 6.11 -8.33
C THR A 497 -13.52 5.09 -7.69
N PRO A 498 -12.19 5.23 -7.83
CA PRO A 498 -11.23 4.29 -7.27
C PRO A 498 -11.42 4.04 -5.75
N ALA A 499 -11.24 2.79 -5.32
CA ALA A 499 -11.40 2.37 -3.92
C ALA A 499 -10.16 2.67 -3.04
N LEU A 500 -9.60 3.87 -3.15
CA LEU A 500 -8.34 4.26 -2.50
C LEU A 500 -8.53 4.89 -1.12
N ALA A 501 -7.47 5.03 -0.31
CA ALA A 501 -7.54 5.65 1.01
C ALA A 501 -8.19 7.04 0.99
N VAL A 502 -8.98 7.33 2.02
CA VAL A 502 -9.71 8.59 2.20
C VAL A 502 -8.82 9.65 2.85
N VAL A 503 -8.05 9.24 3.85
CA VAL A 503 -7.26 10.13 4.72
C VAL A 503 -5.76 9.77 4.67
N PRO A 504 -4.85 10.71 4.96
CA PRO A 504 -3.42 10.44 5.10
C PRO A 504 -3.13 9.36 6.13
N GLN A 505 -2.02 8.63 5.98
CA GLN A 505 -1.51 7.82 7.09
C GLN A 505 -1.24 8.68 8.33
N PHE A 506 -1.57 8.16 9.51
CA PHE A 506 -1.37 8.83 10.79
C PHE A 506 -0.14 8.27 11.52
N TYR A 507 0.84 9.11 11.80
CA TYR A 507 2.11 8.73 12.42
C TYR A 507 2.25 9.22 13.87
N GLY A 508 1.17 9.75 14.44
CA GLY A 508 1.10 10.09 15.86
C GLY A 508 0.89 11.58 16.11
N TYR A 509 0.47 11.86 17.34
CA TYR A 509 0.33 13.20 17.89
C TYR A 509 1.17 13.29 19.15
N TYR A 510 2.08 14.24 19.17
CA TYR A 510 3.17 14.33 20.12
C TYR A 510 3.09 15.65 20.87
N VAL A 511 3.18 15.60 22.19
CA VAL A 511 3.17 16.79 23.06
C VAL A 511 4.53 16.92 23.74
N PRO A 512 5.02 18.14 24.03
CA PRO A 512 6.28 18.32 24.74
C PRO A 512 6.29 17.53 26.08
N GLU A 513 7.41 16.91 26.43
CA GLU A 513 7.56 16.32 27.76
C GLU A 513 7.60 17.41 28.85
N GLU A 514 7.27 17.01 30.09
CA GLU A 514 7.27 17.93 31.22
C GLU A 514 8.70 18.44 31.47
N GLY A 515 8.86 19.76 31.57
CA GLY A 515 10.16 20.41 31.75
C GLY A 515 10.87 20.82 30.45
N GLU A 516 10.34 20.46 29.27
CA GLU A 516 10.89 20.92 27.99
C GLU A 516 10.57 22.40 27.75
N ALA A 517 9.35 22.84 28.03
CA ALA A 517 8.99 24.25 27.99
C ALA A 517 9.33 24.94 29.33
N LYS A 518 10.00 26.10 29.27
CA LYS A 518 10.17 27.02 30.40
C LYS A 518 8.79 27.54 30.86
N GLU A 519 8.68 28.01 32.10
CA GLU A 519 7.41 28.55 32.61
C GLU A 519 6.91 29.71 31.73
N GLY A 520 5.71 29.57 31.17
CA GLY A 520 5.12 30.54 30.22
C GLY A 520 5.59 30.41 28.76
N GLU A 521 6.56 29.54 28.46
CA GLU A 521 6.99 29.21 27.10
C GLU A 521 5.94 28.31 26.43
N TYR A 522 5.61 28.62 25.17
CA TYR A 522 4.79 27.76 24.34
C TYR A 522 5.66 26.96 23.39
N LEU A 523 5.48 25.65 23.39
CA LEU A 523 6.00 24.74 22.38
C LEU A 523 4.81 24.05 21.72
N SER A 524 4.76 24.13 20.39
CA SER A 524 3.70 23.51 19.63
C SER A 524 3.71 21.99 19.77
N PRO A 525 2.57 21.34 20.05
CA PRO A 525 2.44 19.92 19.77
C PRO A 525 2.64 19.63 18.27
N ILE A 526 2.99 18.39 17.95
CA ILE A 526 3.36 17.94 16.60
C ILE A 526 2.44 16.81 16.20
N MET A 527 1.74 16.95 15.07
CA MET A 527 1.03 15.83 14.44
C MET A 527 1.78 15.40 13.18
N LEU A 528 2.15 14.12 13.11
CA LEU A 528 2.84 13.54 11.96
C LEU A 528 1.85 12.81 11.06
N LEU A 529 1.89 13.10 9.76
CA LEU A 529 1.00 12.55 8.73
C LEU A 529 1.78 12.16 7.46
N GLU A 530 1.19 11.31 6.62
CA GLU A 530 1.64 11.11 5.24
C GLU A 530 1.77 12.46 4.51
N ASP A 531 2.85 12.60 3.73
CA ASP A 531 3.05 13.75 2.85
C ASP A 531 2.31 13.53 1.52
N CYS A 532 1.07 14.01 1.46
CA CYS A 532 0.16 13.74 0.34
C CYS A 532 0.29 14.74 -0.82
N GLY A 533 1.41 15.48 -0.92
CA GLY A 533 1.66 16.43 -2.00
C GLY A 533 0.99 17.80 -1.80
N ALA A 534 0.41 18.34 -2.86
CA ALA A 534 -0.06 19.73 -2.91
C ALA A 534 -1.60 19.81 -2.92
N PRO A 535 -2.19 20.89 -2.41
CA PRO A 535 -3.63 21.10 -2.51
C PRO A 535 -4.12 21.14 -3.95
N VAL A 536 -5.31 20.59 -4.21
CA VAL A 536 -5.89 20.55 -5.56
C VAL A 536 -6.27 21.95 -6.06
N ASN A 537 -6.06 22.17 -7.36
CA ASN A 537 -6.67 23.27 -8.10
C ASN A 537 -7.85 22.72 -8.91
N VAL A 538 -9.08 23.04 -8.52
CA VAL A 538 -10.31 22.51 -9.14
C VAL A 538 -10.38 22.77 -10.65
N ASP A 539 -9.81 23.87 -11.13
CA ASP A 539 -9.84 24.23 -12.54
C ASP A 539 -8.89 23.39 -13.40
N GLU A 540 -7.91 22.73 -12.77
CA GLU A 540 -6.98 21.79 -13.42
C GLU A 540 -7.44 20.34 -13.36
N LEU A 541 -8.49 20.06 -12.57
CA LEU A 541 -9.06 18.72 -12.43
C LEU A 541 -9.99 18.39 -13.60
N ASP A 542 -9.86 17.17 -14.12
CA ASP A 542 -10.84 16.59 -15.04
C ASP A 542 -12.08 16.11 -14.26
N LEU A 543 -13.08 15.59 -14.98
CA LEU A 543 -14.34 15.19 -14.36
C LEU A 543 -14.16 14.00 -13.40
N ASP A 544 -13.30 13.06 -13.77
CA ASP A 544 -12.98 11.88 -12.99
C ASP A 544 -12.26 12.25 -11.68
N ASP A 545 -11.30 13.18 -11.75
CA ASP A 545 -10.60 13.69 -10.57
C ASP A 545 -11.58 14.40 -9.62
N ARG A 546 -12.50 15.21 -10.16
CA ARG A 546 -13.52 15.93 -9.37
C ARG A 546 -14.44 14.95 -8.64
N HIS A 547 -14.87 13.90 -9.33
CA HIS A 547 -15.66 12.83 -8.75
C HIS A 547 -14.87 12.09 -7.66
N GLU A 548 -13.60 11.78 -7.91
CA GLU A 548 -12.75 11.12 -6.91
C GLU A 548 -12.56 12.00 -5.67
N CYS A 549 -12.29 13.30 -5.83
CA CYS A 549 -12.21 14.27 -4.74
C CYS A 549 -13.50 14.32 -3.91
N ALA A 550 -14.66 14.38 -4.58
CA ALA A 550 -15.95 14.38 -3.89
C ALA A 550 -16.25 13.04 -3.20
N SER A 551 -15.83 11.91 -3.79
CA SER A 551 -16.03 10.58 -3.22
C SER A 551 -15.33 10.40 -1.87
N LEU A 552 -14.24 11.12 -1.59
CA LEU A 552 -13.55 11.08 -0.30
C LEU A 552 -14.51 11.50 0.83
N LEU A 553 -15.21 12.61 0.61
CA LEU A 553 -16.20 13.13 1.56
C LEU A 553 -17.41 12.19 1.69
N PHE A 554 -17.94 11.70 0.58
CA PHE A 554 -19.15 10.86 0.62
C PHE A 554 -18.87 9.51 1.30
N ARG A 555 -17.68 8.93 1.11
CA ARG A 555 -17.26 7.74 1.85
C ARG A 555 -17.12 8.02 3.34
N MET A 556 -16.60 9.18 3.71
CA MET A 556 -16.58 9.62 5.11
C MET A 556 -17.99 9.75 5.69
N HIS A 557 -18.96 10.27 4.92
CA HIS A 557 -20.37 10.35 5.31
C HIS A 557 -21.03 8.97 5.46
N CYS A 558 -20.67 7.98 4.64
CA CYS A 558 -21.18 6.62 4.77
C CYS A 558 -20.81 5.98 6.12
N GLU A 559 -19.65 6.35 6.67
CA GLU A 559 -19.20 5.92 8.01
C GLU A 559 -19.70 6.82 9.15
N GLY A 560 -20.67 7.71 8.89
CA GLY A 560 -21.28 8.54 9.93
C GLY A 560 -20.44 9.75 10.36
N TRP A 561 -19.43 10.14 9.58
CA TRP A 561 -18.61 11.31 9.87
C TRP A 561 -19.07 12.53 9.07
N LEU A 562 -18.96 13.72 9.63
CA LEU A 562 -19.04 15.01 8.91
C LEU A 562 -17.69 15.69 8.94
N HIS A 563 -17.28 16.31 7.84
CA HIS A 563 -16.00 16.99 7.77
C HIS A 563 -16.06 18.38 8.43
N ASN A 564 -17.14 19.14 8.20
CA ASN A 564 -17.46 20.49 8.67
C ASN A 564 -16.48 21.61 8.23
N SER A 565 -15.53 21.30 7.34
CA SER A 565 -14.53 22.24 6.82
C SER A 565 -14.07 21.82 5.41
N PHE A 566 -14.97 21.28 4.61
CA PHE A 566 -14.62 20.74 3.30
C PHE A 566 -14.35 21.87 2.29
N PHE A 567 -13.11 21.95 1.78
CA PHE A 567 -12.64 22.97 0.83
C PHE A 567 -11.54 22.38 -0.07
N PRO A 568 -11.25 22.93 -1.27
CA PRO A 568 -10.25 22.37 -2.18
C PRO A 568 -8.85 22.35 -1.56
N ARG A 569 -8.52 23.38 -0.76
CA ARG A 569 -7.24 23.43 -0.04
C ARG A 569 -7.02 22.25 0.94
N ASN A 570 -8.11 21.59 1.35
CA ASN A 570 -8.14 20.47 2.28
C ASN A 570 -8.18 19.12 1.52
N ILE A 571 -8.01 19.12 0.20
CA ILE A 571 -7.77 17.90 -0.57
C ILE A 571 -6.38 18.01 -1.17
N LEU A 572 -5.49 17.10 -0.76
CA LEU A 572 -4.14 17.01 -1.27
C LEU A 572 -4.08 16.01 -2.42
N MET A 573 -3.23 16.29 -3.40
CA MET A 573 -2.97 15.46 -4.57
C MET A 573 -1.49 15.08 -4.61
N GLN A 574 -1.27 13.78 -4.77
CA GLN A 574 0.02 13.18 -5.05
C GLN A 574 0.01 12.53 -6.43
N HIS A 575 1.16 12.55 -7.09
CA HIS A 575 1.36 11.91 -8.39
C HIS A 575 1.93 10.49 -8.24
N GLY A 576 1.55 9.62 -9.19
CA GLY A 576 2.01 8.25 -9.32
C GLY A 576 1.16 7.23 -8.59
N ASP A 577 1.27 5.97 -9.03
CA ASP A 577 0.80 4.87 -8.21
C ASP A 577 1.71 4.70 -6.98
N MET A 578 1.10 4.45 -5.84
CA MET A 578 1.81 4.21 -4.60
C MET A 578 2.47 2.83 -4.58
N THR A 579 1.94 1.86 -5.34
CA THR A 579 2.52 0.53 -5.48
C THR A 579 3.81 0.57 -6.31
N ASP A 580 3.92 1.56 -7.18
CA ASP A 580 5.10 1.75 -8.02
C ASP A 580 6.29 2.23 -7.19
N TRP A 581 7.47 1.78 -7.58
CA TRP A 581 8.72 2.31 -7.07
C TRP A 581 8.75 3.84 -7.23
N PRO A 582 9.25 4.61 -6.26
CA PRO A 582 9.21 6.07 -6.31
C PRO A 582 9.72 6.70 -7.61
N ILE A 583 10.73 6.10 -8.26
CA ILE A 583 11.32 6.60 -9.51
C ILE A 583 10.50 6.30 -10.77
N PHE A 584 9.54 5.36 -10.68
CA PHE A 584 8.69 4.95 -11.81
C PHE A 584 7.29 5.58 -11.76
N ARG A 585 7.02 6.37 -10.74
CA ARG A 585 5.75 7.07 -10.56
C ARG A 585 5.46 8.00 -11.72
N LYS A 586 4.35 7.76 -12.40
CA LYS A 586 3.87 8.56 -13.52
C LYS A 586 3.18 9.82 -13.03
N LYS A 587 3.35 10.93 -13.76
CA LYS A 587 2.73 12.21 -13.40
C LYS A 587 1.23 12.22 -13.69
N GLU A 588 0.80 11.41 -14.64
CA GLU A 588 -0.58 11.31 -15.10
C GLU A 588 -1.49 10.62 -14.08
N ASP A 589 -0.91 9.74 -13.26
CA ASP A 589 -1.63 9.08 -12.17
C ASP A 589 -1.72 10.05 -10.99
N ARG A 590 -2.95 10.33 -10.56
CA ARG A 590 -3.25 11.23 -9.44
C ARG A 590 -3.92 10.46 -8.31
N ARG A 591 -3.57 10.81 -7.08
CA ARG A 591 -4.05 10.18 -5.84
C ARG A 591 -4.44 11.28 -4.89
N PHE A 592 -5.65 11.21 -4.33
CA PHE A 592 -6.20 12.28 -3.50
C PHE A 592 -6.33 11.84 -2.03
N ARG A 593 -6.21 12.80 -1.11
CA ARG A 593 -6.42 12.62 0.33
C ARG A 593 -7.16 13.82 0.90
N LEU A 594 -8.14 13.56 1.77
CA LEU A 594 -8.82 14.58 2.54
C LEU A 594 -8.04 14.86 3.82
N ILE A 595 -7.87 16.13 4.20
CA ILE A 595 -7.14 16.56 5.40
C ILE A 595 -7.94 17.60 6.20
N ASP A 596 -7.41 18.01 7.36
CA ASP A 596 -7.94 19.09 8.22
C ASP A 596 -9.20 18.70 9.00
N PHE A 597 -9.08 17.61 9.78
CA PHE A 597 -10.20 17.03 10.53
C PHE A 597 -10.46 17.68 11.90
N GLY A 598 -9.88 18.86 12.19
CA GLY A 598 -10.02 19.53 13.49
C GLY A 598 -11.43 20.00 13.85
N ARG A 599 -12.34 20.03 12.86
CA ARG A 599 -13.78 20.35 12.99
C ARG A 599 -14.69 19.16 12.74
N SER A 600 -14.14 18.01 12.36
CA SER A 600 -14.93 16.84 12.01
C SER A 600 -15.62 16.25 13.22
N GLN A 601 -16.80 15.66 12.97
CA GLN A 601 -17.66 15.10 14.00
C GLN A 601 -18.15 13.72 13.59
N TYR A 602 -18.14 12.78 14.53
CA TYR A 602 -18.67 11.43 14.36
C TYR A 602 -20.09 11.34 14.91
N PHE A 603 -20.99 10.75 14.14
CA PHE A 603 -22.38 10.49 14.50
C PHE A 603 -22.60 8.97 14.49
N PRO A 604 -22.61 8.31 15.66
CA PRO A 604 -22.73 6.87 15.72
C PRO A 604 -24.08 6.41 15.14
N PRO A 605 -24.13 5.22 14.51
CA PRO A 605 -25.37 4.68 13.98
C PRO A 605 -26.47 4.60 15.05
N GLY A 606 -27.57 5.35 14.85
CA GLY A 606 -28.77 5.28 15.70
C GLY A 606 -29.07 6.53 16.52
N GLU A 607 -28.06 7.35 16.82
CA GLU A 607 -28.24 8.61 17.55
C GLU A 607 -28.29 9.77 16.56
N SER A 608 -29.42 10.50 16.50
CA SER A 608 -29.54 11.76 15.74
C SER A 608 -29.55 11.67 14.19
N ARG A 609 -30.18 10.63 13.61
CA ARG A 609 -30.34 10.49 12.14
C ARG A 609 -30.82 11.76 11.42
N ARG A 610 -31.71 12.54 12.04
CA ARG A 610 -32.26 13.76 11.43
C ARG A 610 -31.24 14.90 11.36
N ASN A 611 -30.47 15.13 12.43
CA ASN A 611 -29.47 16.20 12.45
C ASN A 611 -28.29 15.85 11.54
N PHE A 612 -27.81 14.60 11.61
CA PHE A 612 -26.77 14.11 10.71
C PHE A 612 -27.20 14.21 9.25
N GLY A 613 -28.40 13.74 8.91
CA GLY A 613 -28.91 13.78 7.53
C GLY A 613 -29.00 15.19 6.95
N ASN A 614 -29.46 16.17 7.74
CA ASN A 614 -29.52 17.56 7.29
C ASN A 614 -28.13 18.16 7.05
N SER A 615 -27.21 18.00 8.01
CA SER A 615 -25.85 18.54 7.88
C SER A 615 -25.07 17.84 6.76
N ARG A 616 -25.24 16.51 6.63
CA ARG A 616 -24.71 15.71 5.53
C ARG A 616 -25.17 16.26 4.19
N ALA A 617 -26.48 16.43 3.99
CA ALA A 617 -27.03 16.92 2.72
C ALA A 617 -26.52 18.33 2.36
N VAL A 618 -26.33 19.21 3.35
CA VAL A 618 -25.72 20.53 3.15
C VAL A 618 -24.27 20.40 2.68
N GLU A 619 -23.47 19.59 3.37
CA GLU A 619 -22.06 19.39 3.03
C GLU A 619 -21.89 18.71 1.65
N GLU A 620 -22.76 17.75 1.31
CA GLU A 620 -22.79 17.10 0.00
C GLU A 620 -23.14 18.07 -1.13
N MET A 621 -24.12 18.95 -0.91
CA MET A 621 -24.50 19.98 -1.88
C MET A 621 -23.36 20.96 -2.12
N GLU A 622 -22.71 21.44 -1.06
CA GLU A 622 -21.59 22.38 -1.19
C GLU A 622 -20.37 21.72 -1.86
N CYS A 623 -20.08 20.45 -1.56
CA CYS A 623 -19.07 19.67 -2.26
C CYS A 623 -19.34 19.59 -3.77
N GLN A 624 -20.56 19.23 -4.17
CA GLN A 624 -20.92 19.11 -5.58
C GLN A 624 -20.84 20.43 -6.34
N LYS A 625 -21.23 21.55 -5.70
CA LYS A 625 -21.05 22.89 -6.27
C LYS A 625 -19.57 23.23 -6.44
N MET A 626 -18.78 23.00 -5.39
CA MET A 626 -17.36 23.31 -5.34
C MET A 626 -16.56 22.61 -6.44
N PHE A 627 -16.85 21.32 -6.66
CA PHE A 627 -16.19 20.52 -7.71
C PHE A 627 -16.90 20.59 -9.06
N LYS A 628 -17.89 21.48 -9.23
CA LYS A 628 -18.64 21.66 -10.49
C LYS A 628 -19.21 20.34 -11.03
N ILE A 629 -19.67 19.46 -10.14
CA ILE A 629 -20.24 18.15 -10.47
C ILE A 629 -21.69 18.31 -10.93
N ILE A 630 -22.47 19.07 -10.15
CA ILE A 630 -23.78 19.52 -10.60
C ILE A 630 -23.56 20.83 -11.37
N ASN A 631 -24.01 20.87 -12.62
CA ASN A 631 -24.29 22.13 -13.29
C ASN A 631 -25.42 22.80 -12.52
N VAL A 632 -25.09 23.67 -11.57
CA VAL A 632 -26.05 24.64 -11.06
C VAL A 632 -26.28 25.59 -12.22
N LEU A 633 -27.24 25.24 -13.08
CA LEU A 633 -27.85 26.18 -14.00
C LEU A 633 -28.42 27.29 -13.11
N ALA A 634 -27.70 28.40 -13.05
CA ALA A 634 -28.22 29.69 -12.61
C ALA A 634 -29.11 30.25 -13.72
#